data_AF-A0A413KNM2-F1
#
_entry.id   AF-A0A413KNM2-F1
#
_cell.length_a   1.000
_cell.length_b   1.000
_cell.length_c   1.000
_cell.angle_alpha   90.00
_cell.angle_beta   90.00
_cell.angle_gamma   90.00
#
_symmetry.space_group_name_H-M   'P 1'
#
loop_
_entity.id
_entity.type
_entity.pdbx_description
1 polymer ?
#
loop_
_entity_poly.entity_id
_entity_poly.type
_entity_poly.pdbx_seq_one_letter_code
_entity_poly.pdbx_strand_id
1 'polypeptide(L)' 'MTKCQQEKLNTLLTAIAQEELLVETLETRMSDNLDFYDVSVWGIKRALERAYEAGQQSVK' A
#
# COMPACT_ATOMS: atom_id res chain seq x y z
N MET A 1 5.13 1.80 -17.44
CA MET A 1 3.70 1.67 -17.13
C MET A 1 2.96 2.84 -17.72
N THR A 2 1.76 2.62 -18.25
CA THR A 2 0.86 3.71 -18.63
C THR A 2 0.30 4.37 -17.37
N LYS A 3 -0.23 5.61 -17.50
CA LYS A 3 -0.87 6.32 -16.38
C LYS A 3 -1.99 5.49 -15.73
N CYS A 4 -2.82 4.84 -16.54
CA CYS A 4 -3.90 3.97 -16.05
C CYS A 4 -3.37 2.74 -15.29
N GLN A 5 -2.22 2.19 -15.67
CA GLN A 5 -1.59 1.09 -14.91
C GLN A 5 -1.06 1.58 -13.55
N GLN A 6 -0.49 2.79 -13.51
CA GLN A 6 -0.03 3.38 -12.25
C GLN A 6 -1.19 3.66 -11.29
N GLU A 7 -2.32 4.18 -11.78
CA GLU A 7 -3.51 4.45 -10.95
C GLU A 7 -4.09 3.16 -10.34
N LYS A 8 -4.13 2.08 -11.12
CA LYS A 8 -4.54 0.76 -10.63
C LYS A 8 -3.59 0.23 -9.56
N LEU A 9 -2.29 0.36 -9.78
CA LEU A 9 -1.26 -0.04 -8.82
C LEU A 9 -1.40 0.76 -7.51
N ASN A 10 -1.53 2.08 -7.59
CA ASN A 10 -1.70 2.92 -6.41
C ASN A 10 -2.97 2.56 -5.63
N THR A 11 -4.09 2.33 -6.34
CA THR A 11 -5.35 1.92 -5.71
C THR A 11 -5.19 0.59 -4.94
N LEU A 12 -4.52 -0.39 -5.56
CA LEU A 12 -4.25 -1.68 -4.95
C LEU A 12 -3.35 -1.55 -3.70
N LEU A 13 -2.25 -0.80 -3.81
CA LEU A 13 -1.33 -0.60 -2.69
C LEU A 13 -2.00 0.14 -1.53
N THR A 14 -2.80 1.17 -1.80
CA THR A 14 -3.56 1.88 -0.78
C THR A 14 -4.55 0.97 -0.06
N ALA A 15 -5.26 0.09 -0.79
CA ALA A 15 -6.16 -0.88 -0.16
C ALA A 15 -5.42 -1.85 0.78
N ILE A 16 -4.26 -2.37 0.35
CA ILE A 16 -3.43 -3.24 1.20
C ILE A 16 -2.95 -2.48 2.44
N ALA A 17 -2.51 -1.23 2.30
CA ALA A 17 -2.02 -0.43 3.41
C ALA A 17 -3.15 -0.11 4.42
N GLN A 18 -4.36 0.18 3.95
CA GLN A 18 -5.53 0.38 4.79
C GLN A 18 -5.89 -0.87 5.60
N GLU A 19 -5.84 -2.05 4.97
CA GLU A 19 -6.22 -3.30 5.64
C GLU A 19 -5.14 -3.82 6.61
N GLU A 20 -3.86 -3.71 6.24
CA GLU A 20 -2.75 -4.34 6.98
C GLU A 20 -2.03 -3.38 7.94
N LEU A 21 -1.97 -2.09 7.60
CA LEU A 21 -1.25 -1.07 8.36
C LEU A 21 -2.17 -0.07 9.04
N LEU A 22 -3.47 -0.05 8.70
CA LEU A 22 -4.47 0.90 9.19
C LEU A 22 -4.11 2.36 8.88
N VAL A 23 -3.38 2.59 7.79
CA VAL A 23 -3.06 3.94 7.30
C VAL A 23 -4.10 4.38 6.27
N GLU A 24 -4.47 5.66 6.28
CA GLU A 24 -5.56 6.17 5.43
C GLU A 24 -5.16 6.24 3.95
N THR A 25 -3.93 6.65 3.66
CA THR A 25 -3.40 6.85 2.31
C THR A 25 -1.89 6.63 2.28
N LEU A 26 -1.36 6.35 1.09
CA LEU A 26 0.08 6.33 0.80
C LEU A 26 0.58 7.61 0.12
N GLU A 27 -0.31 8.59 -0.10
CA GLU A 27 0.06 9.91 -0.63
C GLU A 27 0.76 10.74 0.44
N THR A 28 1.88 11.37 0.11
CA THR A 28 2.59 12.30 1.01
C THR A 28 1.80 13.60 1.18
N ARG A 29 1.52 13.96 2.43
CA ARG A 29 0.76 15.16 2.81
C ARG A 29 1.64 16.29 3.34
N MET A 30 2.94 16.04 3.49
CA MET A 30 3.93 16.97 4.05
C MET A 30 3.54 17.45 5.46
N SER A 31 3.02 16.54 6.28
CA SER A 31 2.59 16.80 7.64
C SER A 31 2.93 15.61 8.53
N ASP A 32 3.72 15.87 9.57
CA ASP A 32 4.19 14.81 10.47
C ASP A 32 3.04 13.95 11.01
N ASN A 33 1.96 14.57 11.48
CA ASN A 33 0.81 13.86 12.05
C ASN A 33 0.00 13.05 11.01
N LEU A 34 0.14 13.34 9.71
CA LEU A 34 -0.61 12.67 8.65
C LEU A 34 0.23 11.65 7.87
N ASP A 35 1.55 11.79 7.91
CA ASP A 35 2.51 10.97 7.15
C ASP A 35 3.24 9.93 8.02
N PHE A 36 3.28 10.11 9.34
CA PHE A 36 3.93 9.16 10.25
C PHE A 36 2.88 8.36 11.03
N TYR A 37 2.98 7.03 10.92
CA TYR A 37 2.10 6.08 11.60
C TYR A 37 2.92 5.10 12.42
N ASP A 38 2.49 4.83 13.65
CA ASP A 38 2.99 3.70 14.42
C ASP A 38 2.39 2.41 13.88
N VAL A 39 3.20 1.68 13.11
CA VAL A 39 2.80 0.43 12.47
C VAL A 39 3.55 -0.75 13.09
N SER A 40 2.86 -1.88 13.20
CA SER A 40 3.46 -3.10 13.70
C SER A 40 4.37 -3.76 12.64
N VAL A 41 5.46 -4.39 13.10
CA VAL A 41 6.37 -5.13 12.20
C VAL A 41 5.65 -6.30 11.49
N TRP A 42 4.67 -6.92 12.15
CA TRP A 42 3.86 -7.98 11.51
C TRP A 42 2.88 -7.42 10.48
N GLY A 43 2.33 -6.23 10.69
CA GLY A 43 1.51 -5.53 9.68
C GLY A 43 2.32 -5.20 8.44
N ILE A 44 3.54 -4.68 8.62
CA ILE A 44 4.48 -4.43 7.50
C ILE A 44 4.73 -5.72 6.72
N LYS A 45 5.05 -6.81 7.43
CA LYS A 45 5.28 -8.11 6.78
C LYS A 45 4.08 -8.57 5.96
N ARG A 46 2.88 -8.54 6.53
CA ARG A 46 1.64 -8.95 5.84
C ARG A 46 1.33 -8.07 4.64
N ALA A 47 1.52 -6.76 4.75
CA ALA A 47 1.34 -5.83 3.63
C ALA A 47 2.28 -6.16 2.46
N LEU A 48 3.55 -6.45 2.74
CA LEU A 48 4.52 -6.83 1.72
C LEU A 48 4.20 -8.18 1.08
N GLU A 49 3.81 -9.18 1.88
CA GLU A 49 3.38 -10.50 1.37
C GLU A 49 2.19 -10.36 0.42
N ARG A 50 1.16 -9.60 0.82
CA ARG A 50 -0.02 -9.35 -0.03
C ARG A 50 0.31 -8.57 -1.30
N ALA A 51 1.18 -7.56 -1.22
CA ALA A 51 1.62 -6.83 -2.40
C ALA A 51 2.37 -7.74 -3.38
N TYR A 52 3.21 -8.65 -2.87
CA TYR A 52 3.93 -9.64 -3.68
C TYR A 52 2.98 -10.65 -4.34
N GLU A 53 2.02 -11.20 -3.60
CA GLU A 53 1.00 -12.10 -4.14
C GLU A 53 0.14 -11.44 -5.22
N ALA A 54 -0.31 -10.20 -5.00
CA ALA A 54 -1.08 -9.46 -5.99
C ALA A 54 -0.25 -9.19 -7.26
N GLY A 55 1.05 -8.89 -7.11
CA GLY A 55 1.98 -8.76 -8.23
C GLY A 55 2.08 -10.06 -9.04
N GLN A 56 2.21 -11.21 -8.38
CA GLN A 56 2.23 -12.52 -9.07
C GLN A 56 0.91 -12.81 -9.81
N GLN A 57 -0.23 -12.48 -9.20
CA GLN A 57 -1.55 -12.66 -9.82
C GLN A 57 -1.77 -11.74 -11.03
N SER A 58 -1.10 -10.58 -11.08
CA SER A 58 -1.24 -9.64 -12.20
C SER A 58 -0.59 -10.10 -13.52
N VAL A 59 0.26 -11.14 -13.46
CA VAL A 59 1.00 -11.70 -14.60
C VAL A 59 0.40 -13.04 -15.06
N LYS A 60 -0.50 -13.65 -14.28
CA LYS A 60 -1.28 -14.83 -14.68
C LYS A 60 -2.38 -14.45 -15.65
#